data_AF-A0A077WV41-F1
#
_entry.id   AF-A0A077WV41-F1
#
_cell.length_a   1.000
_cell.length_b   1.000
_cell.length_c   1.000
_cell.angle_alpha   90.00
_cell.angle_beta   90.00
_cell.angle_gamma   90.00
#
_symmetry.space_group_name_H-M   'P 1'
#
loop_
_entity.id
_entity.type
_entity.pdbx_description
1 polymer ?
#
loop_
_entity_poly.entity_id
_entity_poly.type
_entity_poly.pdbx_seq_one_letter_code
_entity_poly.pdbx_strand_id
1 'polypeptide(L)'
;MGKKVFKPAVSDIDAGTHHERLYDKALHPWRAKLRRWLIPLVRAETPHLATMQRLVRTPILDQYFLWTANLGTHTFFMVSLPILVWFDTMSMAKSVACMTAFGVFLSGFVKDFMCLPRPLSPPVHRLSMSKSTSLEYGFPSTHSTNSISVALFVVAVTCESVNPETRALIKLGAIVYAGSVVMGRIYCGMHSITDVVGGSILAYILYWFQWTFKDQFDGLFTAETIIPTLIAAAICLALVGLHPDPIERCPCFEDSVCFMGVLVGVFPGGWLCAHSDYCTMGQQTLALVHSSAPIAVAIVLAKLILGVASLFLWRIACKRVCYFILPPIYRAFNLPHRKFEIGARAYKSLNRESIHPIPSVLDLHDLSVKHAEHVGIQSSIDLHEKRAYDKVQYRGTNADGEEGCGGTNCNERVNGRHTKDVYDPTTELVAEDAPLRYDVDIVTKLIVYAGIGCLAVYGAPLMFQFCGLSS
;
A
#
# COMPACT_ATOMS: atom_id res chain seq x y z
N MET A 1 -29.22 -27.17 -7.66
CA MET A 1 -29.00 -25.73 -7.38
C MET A 1 -28.36 -25.11 -8.61
N GLY A 2 -29.12 -24.32 -9.37
CA GLY A 2 -28.57 -23.62 -10.54
C GLY A 2 -27.47 -22.66 -10.10
N LYS A 3 -26.30 -22.72 -10.77
CA LYS A 3 -25.28 -21.69 -10.65
C LYS A 3 -25.95 -20.36 -10.96
N LYS A 4 -26.12 -19.50 -9.95
CA LYS A 4 -26.54 -18.12 -10.16
C LYS A 4 -25.47 -17.48 -11.05
N VAL A 5 -25.78 -17.33 -12.32
CA VAL A 5 -24.97 -16.52 -13.24
C VAL A 5 -25.30 -15.09 -12.86
N PHE A 6 -24.44 -14.50 -12.01
CA PHE A 6 -24.49 -13.09 -11.70
C PHE A 6 -24.25 -12.33 -13.00
N LYS A 7 -25.23 -11.56 -13.47
CA LYS A 7 -24.99 -10.60 -14.55
C LYS A 7 -24.09 -9.50 -13.99
N PRO A 8 -22.93 -9.22 -14.60
CA PRO A 8 -22.02 -8.20 -14.12
C PRO A 8 -22.64 -6.82 -14.29
N ALA A 9 -22.60 -6.01 -13.23
CA ALA A 9 -22.83 -4.58 -13.33
C ALA A 9 -21.47 -3.92 -13.55
N VAL A 10 -21.27 -3.34 -14.73
CA VAL A 10 -20.12 -2.50 -15.04
C VAL A 10 -20.18 -1.26 -14.15
N SER A 11 -19.47 -1.25 -13.02
CA SER A 11 -19.41 -0.08 -12.15
C SER A 11 -17.98 0.20 -11.64
N ASP A 12 -17.34 1.20 -12.26
CA ASP A 12 -16.21 1.97 -11.71
C ASP A 12 -16.73 2.93 -10.62
N ILE A 13 -17.31 2.37 -9.55
CA ILE A 13 -17.76 3.13 -8.38
C ILE A 13 -16.63 3.11 -7.33
N ASP A 14 -16.39 4.25 -6.68
CA ASP A 14 -15.37 4.36 -5.64
C ASP A 14 -15.65 3.42 -4.46
N ALA A 15 -14.59 2.85 -3.89
CA ALA A 15 -14.70 1.93 -2.76
C ALA A 15 -15.46 2.56 -1.58
N GLY A 16 -16.44 1.84 -1.04
CA GLY A 16 -17.23 2.29 0.11
C GLY A 16 -18.41 3.18 -0.26
N THR A 17 -18.71 3.41 -1.54
CA THR A 17 -19.76 4.36 -1.97
C THR A 17 -21.04 3.71 -2.52
N HIS A 18 -21.11 2.37 -2.60
CA HIS A 18 -22.35 1.68 -2.97
C HIS A 18 -23.53 1.97 -2.03
N HIS A 19 -24.74 1.60 -2.45
CA HIS A 19 -25.94 1.79 -1.66
C HIS A 19 -25.88 1.05 -0.31
N GLU A 20 -26.29 1.69 0.79
CA GLU A 20 -26.19 1.14 2.16
C GLU A 20 -26.80 -0.27 2.32
N ARG A 21 -27.88 -0.56 1.59
CA ARG A 21 -28.52 -1.89 1.54
C ARG A 21 -27.55 -3.01 1.17
N LEU A 22 -26.53 -2.73 0.33
CA LEU A 22 -25.49 -3.69 0.00
C LEU A 22 -24.67 -4.05 1.24
N TYR A 23 -24.19 -3.03 1.95
CA TYR A 23 -23.37 -3.21 3.15
C TYR A 23 -24.19 -3.84 4.30
N ASP A 24 -25.44 -3.45 4.48
CA ASP A 24 -26.34 -4.06 5.48
C ASP A 24 -26.60 -5.54 5.20
N LYS A 25 -26.59 -5.96 3.92
CA LYS A 25 -26.76 -7.37 3.54
C LYS A 25 -25.44 -8.16 3.59
N ALA A 26 -24.32 -7.52 3.26
CA ALA A 26 -23.02 -8.17 3.16
C ALA A 26 -22.24 -8.23 4.49
N LEU A 27 -22.47 -7.27 5.39
CA LEU A 27 -21.76 -7.15 6.67
C LEU A 27 -22.53 -7.76 7.82
N HIS A 28 -21.80 -8.19 8.84
CA HIS A 28 -22.39 -8.57 10.12
C HIS A 28 -23.16 -7.37 10.73
N PRO A 29 -24.34 -7.56 11.36
CA PRO A 29 -25.22 -6.46 11.77
C PRO A 29 -24.57 -5.36 12.61
N TRP A 30 -23.71 -5.70 13.57
CA TRP A 30 -23.02 -4.69 14.39
C TRP A 30 -21.98 -3.89 13.59
N ARG A 31 -21.28 -4.53 12.64
CA ARG A 31 -20.30 -3.90 11.74
C ARG A 31 -21.01 -2.93 10.79
N ALA A 32 -22.16 -3.34 10.25
CA ALA A 32 -23.02 -2.48 9.44
C ALA A 32 -23.56 -1.28 10.23
N LYS A 33 -23.98 -1.49 11.50
CA LYS A 33 -24.44 -0.41 12.38
C LYS A 33 -23.32 0.61 12.67
N LEU A 34 -22.11 0.12 12.94
CA LEU A 34 -20.94 0.97 13.16
C LEU A 34 -20.59 1.80 11.91
N ARG A 35 -20.59 1.17 10.73
CA ARG A 35 -20.40 1.87 9.44
C ARG A 35 -21.46 2.96 9.23
N ARG A 36 -22.74 2.66 9.43
CA ARG A 36 -23.84 3.63 9.31
C ARG A 36 -23.71 4.82 10.25
N TRP A 37 -23.16 4.61 11.45
CA TRP A 37 -22.93 5.68 12.41
C TRP A 37 -21.81 6.64 11.98
N LEU A 38 -20.76 6.14 11.33
CA LEU A 38 -19.59 6.94 10.92
C LEU A 38 -19.74 7.64 9.57
N ILE A 39 -20.54 7.09 8.64
CA ILE A 39 -20.71 7.66 7.30
C ILE A 39 -21.17 9.13 7.28
N PRO A 40 -22.16 9.54 8.11
CA PRO A 40 -22.58 10.94 8.15
C PRO A 40 -21.44 11.90 8.49
N LEU A 41 -20.48 11.48 9.34
CA LEU A 41 -19.32 12.30 9.70
C LEU A 41 -18.42 12.55 8.49
N VAL A 42 -18.01 11.48 7.80
CA VAL A 42 -17.14 11.56 6.61
C VAL A 42 -17.81 12.35 5.48
N ARG A 43 -19.12 12.17 5.28
CA ARG A 43 -19.87 12.90 4.24
C ARG A 43 -20.05 14.38 4.59
N ALA A 44 -20.25 14.73 5.86
CA ALA A 44 -20.37 16.12 6.30
C ALA A 44 -19.08 16.92 6.08
N GLU A 45 -17.92 16.27 6.11
CA GLU A 45 -16.62 16.92 5.88
C GLU A 45 -16.34 17.22 4.40
N THR A 46 -16.92 16.46 3.47
CA THR A 46 -16.68 16.60 2.02
C THR A 46 -16.86 18.04 1.48
N PRO A 47 -17.96 18.78 1.75
CA PRO A 47 -18.11 20.16 1.25
C PRO A 47 -17.08 21.13 1.84
N HIS A 48 -16.65 20.91 3.08
CA HIS A 48 -15.62 21.71 3.74
C HIS A 48 -14.26 21.49 3.08
N LEU A 49 -13.93 20.22 2.75
CA LEU A 49 -12.72 19.87 2.01
C LEU A 49 -12.70 20.49 0.61
N ALA A 50 -13.83 20.45 -0.10
CA ALA A 50 -13.93 21.07 -1.43
C ALA A 50 -13.76 22.59 -1.36
N THR A 51 -14.32 23.25 -0.34
CA THR A 51 -14.13 24.70 -0.12
C THR A 51 -12.67 25.01 0.19
N MET A 52 -12.04 24.23 1.07
CA MET A 52 -10.62 24.37 1.40
C MET A 52 -9.75 24.20 0.14
N GLN A 53 -9.97 23.16 -0.68
CA GLN A 53 -9.23 22.98 -1.94
C GLN A 53 -9.37 24.18 -2.89
N ARG A 54 -10.56 24.79 -3.01
CA ARG A 54 -10.74 25.99 -3.85
C ARG A 54 -9.94 27.20 -3.37
N LEU A 55 -9.66 27.29 -2.08
CA LEU A 55 -8.93 28.40 -1.48
C LEU A 55 -7.42 28.21 -1.47
N VAL A 56 -6.95 26.97 -1.27
CA VAL A 56 -5.53 26.69 -1.01
C VAL A 56 -4.80 26.04 -2.17
N ARG A 57 -5.50 25.48 -3.18
CA ARG A 57 -4.82 24.77 -4.26
C ARG A 57 -4.03 25.72 -5.15
N THR A 58 -2.75 25.39 -5.33
CA THR A 58 -1.87 26.04 -6.31
C THR A 58 -0.96 24.98 -6.94
N PRO A 59 -0.45 25.17 -8.17
CA PRO A 59 0.42 24.18 -8.83
C PRO A 59 1.67 23.83 -8.01
N ILE A 60 2.22 24.79 -7.26
CA ILE A 60 3.39 24.60 -6.40
C ILE A 60 3.03 23.69 -5.21
N LEU A 61 1.92 23.97 -4.54
CA LEU A 61 1.46 23.17 -3.41
C LEU A 61 0.99 21.78 -3.85
N ASP A 62 0.36 21.66 -5.03
CA ASP A 62 0.00 20.37 -5.63
C ASP A 62 1.24 19.50 -5.80
N GLN A 63 2.32 20.04 -6.37
CA GLN A 63 3.58 19.31 -6.54
C GLN A 63 4.23 18.94 -5.20
N TYR A 64 4.24 19.87 -4.24
CA TYR A 64 4.78 19.65 -2.91
C TYR A 64 4.05 18.50 -2.18
N PHE A 65 2.73 18.53 -2.16
CA PHE A 65 1.93 17.52 -1.46
C PHE A 65 1.91 16.16 -2.18
N LEU A 66 2.04 16.14 -3.51
CA LEU A 66 2.25 14.90 -4.27
C LEU A 66 3.61 14.26 -3.95
N TRP A 67 4.70 15.03 -3.87
CA TRP A 67 6.02 14.50 -3.51
C TRP A 67 6.09 14.05 -2.06
N THR A 68 5.52 14.81 -1.12
CA THR A 68 5.51 14.41 0.29
C THR A 68 4.66 13.17 0.53
N ALA A 69 3.59 12.95 -0.26
CA ALA A 69 2.83 11.71 -0.21
C ALA A 69 3.69 10.47 -0.55
N ASN A 70 4.75 10.61 -1.37
CA ASN A 70 5.66 9.50 -1.67
C ASN A 70 6.42 9.00 -0.43
N LEU A 71 6.60 9.84 0.60
CA LEU A 71 7.25 9.46 1.86
C LEU A 71 6.42 8.47 2.70
N GLY A 72 5.17 8.19 2.32
CA GLY A 72 4.31 7.16 2.90
C GLY A 72 4.18 5.90 2.05
N THR A 73 4.96 5.76 0.97
CA THR A 73 4.83 4.65 0.00
C THR A 73 5.77 3.48 0.28
N HIS A 74 5.43 2.31 -0.25
CA HIS A 74 6.28 1.11 -0.24
C HIS A 74 7.69 1.37 -0.75
N THR A 75 7.84 2.13 -1.84
CA THR A 75 9.14 2.44 -2.45
C THR A 75 10.01 3.25 -1.51
N PHE A 76 9.43 4.24 -0.81
CA PHE A 76 10.17 5.00 0.19
C PHE A 76 10.69 4.11 1.30
N PHE A 77 9.84 3.29 1.93
CA PHE A 77 10.27 2.39 3.02
C PHE A 77 11.26 1.31 2.57
N MET A 78 11.12 0.79 1.35
CA MET A 78 12.04 -0.19 0.77
C MET A 78 13.46 0.38 0.58
N VAL A 79 13.59 1.69 0.38
CA VAL A 79 14.89 2.36 0.22
C VAL A 79 15.38 2.93 1.54
N SER A 80 14.54 3.63 2.31
CA SER A 80 14.96 4.39 3.48
C SER A 80 15.24 3.52 4.71
N LEU A 81 14.47 2.46 4.96
CA LEU A 81 14.67 1.62 6.15
C LEU A 81 15.98 0.82 6.11
N PRO A 82 16.37 0.20 4.98
CA PRO A 82 17.68 -0.48 4.89
C PRO A 82 18.85 0.49 5.06
N ILE A 83 18.73 1.74 4.65
CA ILE A 83 19.78 2.76 4.89
C ILE A 83 20.03 2.91 6.39
N LEU A 84 18.98 2.95 7.22
CA LEU A 84 19.14 3.02 8.69
C LEU A 84 19.93 1.82 9.25
N VAL A 85 19.71 0.63 8.70
CA VAL A 85 20.46 -0.60 9.05
C VAL A 85 21.94 -0.46 8.68
N TRP A 86 22.22 0.06 7.47
CA TRP A 86 23.57 0.11 6.90
C TRP A 86 24.46 1.20 7.53
N PHE A 87 23.87 2.22 8.15
CA PHE A 87 24.60 3.32 8.81
C PHE A 87 24.50 3.27 10.34
N ASP A 88 24.60 2.06 10.90
CA ASP A 88 24.76 1.82 12.35
C ASP A 88 23.59 2.27 13.25
N THR A 89 22.37 2.32 12.69
CA THR A 89 21.15 2.61 13.48
C THR A 89 20.19 1.42 13.48
N MET A 90 20.73 0.21 13.65
CA MET A 90 19.99 -1.05 13.54
C MET A 90 18.82 -1.18 14.54
N SER A 91 19.00 -0.82 15.82
CA SER A 91 17.91 -0.88 16.81
C SER A 91 16.73 0.03 16.41
N MET A 92 17.04 1.25 15.94
CA MET A 92 16.04 2.17 15.42
C MET A 92 15.38 1.62 14.14
N ALA A 93 16.18 1.10 13.20
CA ALA A 93 15.68 0.55 11.94
C ALA A 93 14.69 -0.61 12.16
N LYS A 94 15.02 -1.55 13.05
CA LYS A 94 14.14 -2.69 13.40
C LYS A 94 12.81 -2.19 14.00
N SER A 95 12.88 -1.24 14.93
CA SER A 95 11.68 -0.68 15.57
C SER A 95 10.79 0.09 14.57
N VAL A 96 11.39 0.93 13.73
CA VAL A 96 10.67 1.67 12.69
C VAL A 96 10.08 0.73 11.65
N ALA A 97 10.78 -0.35 11.27
CA ALA A 97 10.27 -1.37 10.37
C ALA A 97 9.06 -2.11 10.97
N CYS A 98 9.13 -2.53 12.24
CA CYS A 98 8.02 -3.14 12.96
C CYS A 98 6.81 -2.19 13.00
N MET A 99 7.02 -0.96 13.45
CA MET A 99 5.96 0.05 13.54
C MET A 99 5.31 0.33 12.19
N THR A 100 6.10 0.48 11.14
CA THR A 100 5.57 0.75 9.79
C THR A 100 4.78 -0.46 9.29
N ALA A 101 5.29 -1.67 9.47
CA ALA A 101 4.61 -2.88 9.01
C ALA A 101 3.31 -3.15 9.77
N PHE A 102 3.31 -3.03 11.10
CA PHE A 102 2.10 -3.11 11.90
C PHE A 102 1.15 -1.94 11.63
N GLY A 103 1.66 -0.75 11.32
CA GLY A 103 0.87 0.41 10.93
C GLY A 103 0.10 0.20 9.62
N VAL A 104 0.77 -0.34 8.59
CA VAL A 104 0.10 -0.72 7.34
C VAL A 104 -0.90 -1.85 7.57
N PHE A 105 -0.52 -2.89 8.32
CA PHE A 105 -1.42 -4.00 8.60
C PHE A 105 -2.66 -3.59 9.40
N LEU A 106 -2.50 -2.92 10.54
CA LEU A 106 -3.65 -2.53 11.37
C LEU A 106 -4.54 -1.51 10.68
N SER A 107 -3.97 -0.51 10.00
CA SER A 107 -4.78 0.44 9.24
C SER A 107 -5.50 -0.23 8.06
N GLY A 108 -4.83 -1.14 7.34
CA GLY A 108 -5.43 -1.95 6.27
C GLY A 108 -6.51 -2.89 6.76
N PHE A 109 -6.29 -3.52 7.92
CA PHE A 109 -7.27 -4.36 8.61
C PHE A 109 -8.52 -3.55 8.95
N VAL A 110 -8.36 -2.38 9.58
CA VAL A 110 -9.50 -1.52 9.93
C VAL A 110 -10.17 -0.96 8.68
N LYS A 111 -9.44 -0.61 7.63
CA LYS A 111 -10.01 -0.18 6.34
C LYS A 111 -10.95 -1.24 5.76
N ASP A 112 -10.43 -2.46 5.57
CA ASP A 112 -11.19 -3.58 5.02
C ASP A 112 -12.30 -4.05 5.96
N PHE A 113 -12.16 -3.79 7.27
CA PHE A 113 -13.19 -4.03 8.27
C PHE A 113 -14.27 -2.94 8.29
N MET A 114 -13.97 -1.68 8.06
CA MET A 114 -14.95 -0.60 8.20
C MET A 114 -15.64 -0.25 6.88
N CYS A 115 -14.97 -0.47 5.75
CA CYS A 115 -15.45 -0.16 4.41
C CYS A 115 -16.01 1.27 4.28
N LEU A 116 -15.35 2.23 4.93
CA LEU A 116 -15.75 3.64 4.90
C LEU A 116 -15.20 4.32 3.64
N PRO A 117 -16.02 5.09 2.91
CA PRO A 117 -15.59 5.73 1.68
C PRO A 117 -14.58 6.84 1.96
N ARG A 118 -13.79 7.17 0.94
CA ARG A 118 -13.03 8.43 0.88
C ARG A 118 -13.99 9.63 0.70
N PRO A 119 -13.52 10.88 0.88
CA PRO A 119 -14.29 12.06 0.49
C PRO A 119 -14.79 11.95 -0.95
N LEU A 120 -16.04 12.35 -1.16
CA LEU A 120 -16.67 12.21 -2.48
C LEU A 120 -15.99 13.14 -3.50
N SER A 121 -15.73 12.60 -4.68
CA SER A 121 -15.11 13.32 -5.79
C SER A 121 -15.99 13.11 -7.03
N PRO A 122 -16.62 14.16 -7.59
CA PRO A 122 -16.70 15.57 -7.13
C PRO A 122 -17.42 15.75 -5.77
N PRO A 123 -17.42 16.94 -5.10
CA PRO A 123 -16.76 18.19 -5.47
C PRO A 123 -15.28 18.25 -5.09
N VAL A 124 -14.74 17.27 -4.35
CA VAL A 124 -13.32 17.20 -4.02
C VAL A 124 -12.55 16.66 -5.23
N HIS A 125 -11.39 17.24 -5.53
CA HIS A 125 -10.49 16.75 -6.55
C HIS A 125 -9.42 15.85 -5.91
N ARG A 126 -9.25 14.62 -6.39
CA ARG A 126 -8.24 13.70 -5.85
C ARG A 126 -6.93 13.82 -6.59
N LEU A 127 -5.86 14.07 -5.84
CA LEU A 127 -4.49 14.12 -6.34
C LEU A 127 -3.73 12.87 -5.88
N SER A 128 -3.31 12.04 -6.83
CA SER A 128 -2.54 10.84 -6.56
C SER A 128 -1.65 10.48 -7.73
N MET A 129 -0.40 10.12 -7.45
CA MET A 129 0.52 9.57 -8.46
C MET A 129 0.15 8.13 -8.86
N SER A 130 -0.67 7.43 -8.04
CA SER A 130 -1.16 6.09 -8.35
C SER A 130 -2.69 6.06 -8.40
N LYS A 131 -3.23 5.55 -9.51
CA LYS A 131 -4.67 5.29 -9.69
C LYS A 131 -5.19 4.17 -8.77
N SER A 132 -4.32 3.32 -8.21
CA SER A 132 -4.77 2.23 -7.32
C SER A 132 -5.10 2.71 -5.90
N THR A 133 -4.53 3.84 -5.47
CA THR A 133 -4.71 4.36 -4.10
C THR A 133 -6.11 4.96 -3.90
N SER A 134 -6.79 5.39 -4.97
CA SER A 134 -8.19 5.83 -4.92
C SER A 134 -9.18 4.68 -4.73
N LEU A 135 -8.77 3.43 -5.00
CA LEU A 135 -9.58 2.23 -4.80
C LEU A 135 -9.60 1.74 -3.34
N GLU A 136 -8.79 2.34 -2.46
CA GLU A 136 -8.79 2.00 -1.04
C GLU A 136 -9.87 2.75 -0.27
N TYR A 137 -10.38 2.12 0.78
CA TYR A 137 -11.21 2.77 1.79
C TYR A 137 -10.46 3.92 2.50
N GLY A 138 -11.22 4.91 2.97
CA GLY A 138 -10.70 6.14 3.57
C GLY A 138 -10.19 5.95 4.99
N PHE A 139 -10.97 5.31 5.85
CA PHE A 139 -10.71 5.26 7.28
C PHE A 139 -10.02 3.95 7.73
N PRO A 140 -8.96 4.01 8.55
CA PRO A 140 -8.16 5.18 8.93
C PRO A 140 -7.08 5.48 7.88
N SER A 141 -6.47 6.67 7.95
CA SER A 141 -5.37 7.02 7.05
C SER A 141 -4.07 6.29 7.42
N THR A 142 -3.61 5.38 6.54
CA THR A 142 -2.34 4.66 6.68
C THR A 142 -1.12 5.59 6.63
N HIS A 143 -1.15 6.61 5.76
CA HIS A 143 -0.03 7.57 5.67
C HIS A 143 0.11 8.40 6.96
N SER A 144 -1.01 8.85 7.55
CA SER A 144 -1.00 9.51 8.86
C SER A 144 -0.54 8.55 9.96
N THR A 145 -1.01 7.29 9.92
CA THR A 145 -0.61 6.26 10.89
C THR A 145 0.91 6.10 10.94
N ASN A 146 1.54 5.83 9.79
CA ASN A 146 2.98 5.57 9.73
C ASN A 146 3.82 6.83 9.96
N SER A 147 3.48 7.96 9.32
CA SER A 147 4.30 9.18 9.45
C SER A 147 4.35 9.71 10.87
N ILE A 148 3.20 9.74 11.57
CA ILE A 148 3.13 10.19 12.96
C ILE A 148 3.82 9.18 13.88
N SER A 149 3.59 7.87 13.71
CA SER A 149 4.19 6.87 14.59
C SER A 149 5.72 6.91 14.50
N VAL A 150 6.27 6.97 13.27
CA VAL A 150 7.71 7.08 13.04
C VAL A 150 8.27 8.39 13.58
N ALA A 151 7.60 9.53 13.34
CA ALA A 151 8.03 10.83 13.87
C ALA A 151 8.10 10.83 15.40
N LEU A 152 7.06 10.32 16.08
CA LEU A 152 7.05 10.20 17.54
C LEU A 152 8.17 9.31 18.06
N PHE A 153 8.42 8.17 17.40
CA PHE A 153 9.49 7.25 17.80
C PHE A 153 10.88 7.88 17.65
N VAL A 154 11.16 8.53 16.52
CA VAL A 154 12.44 9.22 16.28
C VAL A 154 12.66 10.35 17.29
N VAL A 155 11.61 11.12 17.59
CA VAL A 155 11.69 12.17 18.63
C VAL A 155 11.98 11.56 20.00
N ALA A 156 11.35 10.43 20.35
CA ALA A 156 11.58 9.78 21.64
C ALA A 156 13.01 9.23 21.77
N VAL A 157 13.52 8.53 20.74
CA VAL A 157 14.92 8.01 20.73
C VAL A 157 15.92 9.15 20.86
N THR A 158 15.71 10.26 20.14
CA THR A 158 16.65 11.41 20.17
C THR A 158 16.58 12.21 21.45
N CYS A 159 15.49 12.12 22.21
CA CYS A 159 15.42 12.69 23.55
C CYS A 159 16.37 12.01 24.54
N GLU A 160 16.63 10.72 24.38
CA GLU A 160 17.51 9.92 25.26
C GLU A 160 19.00 10.01 24.88
N SER A 161 19.30 10.17 23.58
CA SER A 161 20.63 9.86 23.03
C SER A 161 21.39 11.03 22.40
N VAL A 162 20.74 12.17 22.17
CA VAL A 162 21.29 13.28 21.37
C VAL A 162 21.37 14.59 22.15
N ASN A 163 22.39 15.40 21.84
CA ASN A 163 22.58 16.73 22.43
C ASN A 163 21.36 17.66 22.19
N PRO A 164 21.16 18.71 23.02
CA PRO A 164 19.96 19.55 22.95
C PRO A 164 19.74 20.26 21.61
N GLU A 165 20.81 20.70 20.95
CA GLU A 165 20.76 21.46 19.69
C GLU A 165 20.34 20.56 18.51
N THR A 166 21.02 19.44 18.29
CA THR A 166 20.66 18.47 17.24
C THR A 166 19.27 17.88 17.52
N ARG A 167 18.92 17.65 18.78
CA ARG A 167 17.58 17.23 19.17
C ARG A 167 16.50 18.26 18.78
N ALA A 168 16.77 19.56 18.88
CA ALA A 168 15.82 20.59 18.44
C ALA A 168 15.60 20.54 16.92
N LEU A 169 16.68 20.37 16.15
CA LEU A 169 16.61 20.23 14.69
C LEU A 169 15.87 18.96 14.26
N ILE A 170 16.12 17.82 14.89
CA ILE A 170 15.42 16.56 14.57
C ILE A 170 13.94 16.67 14.92
N LYS A 171 13.59 17.27 16.06
CA LYS A 171 12.18 17.53 16.42
C LYS A 171 11.49 18.42 15.39
N LEU A 172 12.14 19.50 14.95
CA LEU A 172 11.61 20.36 13.90
C LEU A 172 11.41 19.57 12.59
N GLY A 173 12.40 18.79 12.17
CA GLY A 173 12.31 17.93 10.99
C GLY A 173 11.18 16.90 11.08
N ALA A 174 10.99 16.27 12.24
CA ALA A 174 9.92 15.30 12.48
C ALA A 174 8.53 15.96 12.43
N ILE A 175 8.38 17.17 12.99
CA ILE A 175 7.14 17.96 12.92
C ILE A 175 6.84 18.35 11.48
N VAL A 176 7.83 18.84 10.72
CA VAL A 176 7.67 19.18 9.31
C VAL A 176 7.30 17.93 8.51
N TYR A 177 8.00 16.82 8.71
CA TYR A 177 7.72 15.54 8.04
C TYR A 177 6.29 15.05 8.29
N ALA A 178 5.91 14.87 9.56
CA ALA A 178 4.59 14.36 9.90
C ALA A 178 3.49 15.35 9.48
N GLY A 179 3.70 16.65 9.73
CA GLY A 179 2.78 17.70 9.33
C GLY A 179 2.54 17.73 7.83
N SER A 180 3.60 17.67 7.02
CA SER A 180 3.49 17.71 5.56
C SER A 180 2.80 16.47 4.99
N VAL A 181 3.12 15.27 5.48
CA VAL A 181 2.46 14.04 5.03
C VAL A 181 0.98 14.07 5.40
N VAL A 182 0.65 14.39 6.65
CA VAL A 182 -0.73 14.39 7.16
C VAL A 182 -1.58 15.45 6.45
N MET A 183 -1.10 16.70 6.38
CA MET A 183 -1.79 17.76 5.67
C MET A 183 -1.93 17.45 4.18
N GLY A 184 -0.93 16.81 3.57
CA GLY A 184 -0.98 16.35 2.19
C GLY A 184 -2.09 15.34 1.90
N ARG A 185 -2.58 14.58 2.90
CA ARG A 185 -3.72 13.67 2.72
C ARG A 185 -5.07 14.37 2.66
N ILE A 186 -5.20 15.46 3.39
CA ILE A 186 -6.37 16.33 3.37
C ILE A 186 -6.34 17.20 2.10
N TYR A 187 -5.19 17.83 1.83
CA TYR A 187 -4.98 18.71 0.67
C TYR A 187 -5.24 17.99 -0.65
N CYS A 188 -4.68 16.79 -0.84
CA CYS A 188 -4.89 15.99 -2.05
C CYS A 188 -6.30 15.38 -2.17
N GLY A 189 -7.22 15.65 -1.23
CA GLY A 189 -8.60 15.14 -1.28
C GLY A 189 -8.72 13.62 -1.09
N MET A 190 -7.65 12.96 -0.64
CA MET A 190 -7.61 11.51 -0.48
C MET A 190 -8.26 11.07 0.83
N HIS A 191 -8.17 11.88 1.88
CA HIS A 191 -8.67 11.54 3.21
C HIS A 191 -9.48 12.66 3.84
N SER A 192 -10.47 12.27 4.63
CA SER A 192 -11.22 13.15 5.51
C SER A 192 -10.41 13.50 6.77
N ILE A 193 -10.84 14.51 7.52
CA ILE A 193 -10.27 14.84 8.83
C ILE A 193 -10.50 13.66 9.78
N THR A 194 -11.68 13.04 9.75
CA THR A 194 -11.98 11.82 10.51
C THR A 194 -10.97 10.70 10.21
N ASP A 195 -10.61 10.48 8.94
CA ASP A 195 -9.63 9.46 8.55
C ASP A 195 -8.24 9.73 9.14
N VAL A 196 -7.83 11.00 9.09
CA VAL A 196 -6.53 11.46 9.60
C VAL A 196 -6.47 11.36 11.12
N VAL A 197 -7.52 11.78 11.82
CA VAL A 197 -7.60 11.66 13.28
C VAL A 197 -7.58 10.19 13.69
N GLY A 198 -8.36 9.33 13.03
CA GLY A 198 -8.33 7.88 13.27
C GLY A 198 -6.95 7.28 13.04
N GLY A 199 -6.27 7.68 11.96
CA GLY A 199 -4.89 7.27 11.69
C GLY A 199 -3.90 7.78 12.74
N SER A 200 -4.08 9.00 13.24
CA SER A 200 -3.22 9.61 14.26
C SER A 200 -3.37 8.93 15.63
N ILE A 201 -4.60 8.53 15.99
CA ILE A 201 -4.85 7.74 17.20
C ILE A 201 -4.18 6.37 17.09
N LEU A 202 -4.34 5.70 15.95
CA LEU A 202 -3.68 4.42 15.69
C LEU A 202 -2.15 4.56 15.71
N ALA A 203 -1.62 5.66 15.17
CA ALA A 203 -0.19 6.00 15.22
C ALA A 203 0.34 6.07 16.65
N TYR A 204 -0.39 6.76 17.54
CA TYR A 204 0.00 6.90 18.93
C TYR A 204 -0.04 5.56 19.67
N ILE A 205 -1.05 4.73 19.44
CA ILE A 205 -1.14 3.38 20.03
C ILE A 205 0.06 2.52 19.60
N LEU A 206 0.42 2.56 18.31
CA LEU A 206 1.56 1.84 17.77
C LEU A 206 2.90 2.33 18.33
N TYR A 207 3.08 3.65 18.38
CA TYR A 207 4.25 4.26 18.99
C TYR A 207 4.36 3.86 20.47
N TRP A 208 3.28 4.00 21.24
CA TRP A 208 3.25 3.66 22.67
C TRP A 208 3.59 2.19 22.90
N PHE A 209 2.99 1.29 22.11
CA PHE A 209 3.28 -0.14 22.18
C PHE A 209 4.74 -0.43 21.84
N GLN A 210 5.26 0.06 20.71
CA GLN A 210 6.65 -0.17 20.33
C GLN A 210 7.62 0.40 21.38
N TRP A 211 7.37 1.61 21.88
CA TRP A 211 8.22 2.27 22.85
C TRP A 211 8.25 1.53 24.20
N THR A 212 7.09 1.02 24.62
CA THR A 212 6.95 0.28 25.89
C THR A 212 7.62 -1.09 25.81
N PHE A 213 7.52 -1.77 24.66
CA PHE A 213 8.01 -3.13 24.47
C PHE A 213 9.33 -3.22 23.67
N LYS A 214 10.05 -2.11 23.50
CA LYS A 214 11.25 -2.04 22.64
C LYS A 214 12.34 -3.04 23.04
N ASP A 215 12.56 -3.21 24.35
CA ASP A 215 13.60 -4.08 24.88
C ASP A 215 13.23 -5.56 24.68
N GLN A 216 11.95 -5.90 24.79
CA GLN A 216 11.44 -7.25 24.51
C GLN A 216 11.55 -7.57 23.02
N PHE A 217 11.26 -6.61 22.14
CA PHE A 217 11.47 -6.76 20.71
C PHE A 217 12.95 -6.94 20.38
N ASP A 218 13.84 -6.13 20.98
CA ASP A 218 15.28 -6.28 20.79
C ASP A 218 15.80 -7.63 21.30
N GLY A 219 15.25 -8.12 22.42
CA GLY A 219 15.51 -9.45 22.98
C GLY A 219 15.16 -10.62 22.05
N LEU A 220 14.21 -10.46 21.11
CA LEU A 220 13.92 -11.50 20.11
C LEU A 220 15.14 -11.76 19.22
N PHE A 221 15.87 -10.71 18.85
CA PHE A 221 17.01 -10.82 17.94
C PHE A 221 18.28 -11.31 18.64
N THR A 222 18.44 -11.02 19.93
CA THR A 222 19.61 -11.41 20.73
C THR A 222 19.41 -12.72 21.51
N ALA A 223 18.26 -13.38 21.35
CA ALA A 223 17.99 -14.67 21.97
C ALA A 223 19.00 -15.73 21.51
N GLU A 224 19.45 -16.61 22.42
CA GLU A 224 20.44 -17.67 22.12
C GLU A 224 20.02 -18.63 21.00
N THR A 225 18.71 -18.81 20.81
CA THR A 225 18.16 -19.68 19.77
C THR A 225 17.31 -18.89 18.79
N ILE A 226 17.21 -19.36 17.55
CA ILE A 226 16.38 -18.74 16.50
C ILE A 226 14.86 -18.95 16.72
N ILE A 227 14.47 -19.78 17.70
CA ILE A 227 13.07 -20.17 17.88
C ILE A 227 12.13 -18.97 18.15
N PRO A 228 12.45 -17.99 19.01
CA PRO A 228 11.58 -16.83 19.23
C PRO A 228 11.36 -15.97 17.98
N THR A 229 12.38 -15.83 17.13
CA THR A 229 12.25 -15.06 15.87
C THR A 229 11.41 -15.81 14.84
N LEU A 230 11.51 -17.14 14.78
CA LEU A 230 10.63 -17.97 13.94
C LEU A 230 9.18 -17.93 14.43
N ILE A 231 8.95 -17.91 15.75
CA ILE A 231 7.61 -17.72 16.32
C ILE A 231 7.05 -16.35 15.95
N ALA A 232 7.84 -15.27 16.08
CA ALA A 232 7.42 -13.93 15.67
C ALA A 232 7.07 -13.86 14.18
N ALA A 233 7.88 -14.48 13.32
CA ALA A 233 7.59 -14.61 11.89
C ALA A 233 6.29 -15.40 11.64
N ALA A 234 6.08 -16.51 12.36
CA ALA A 234 4.84 -17.29 12.27
C ALA A 234 3.61 -16.49 12.72
N ILE A 235 3.73 -15.65 13.76
CA ILE A 235 2.67 -14.73 14.19
C ILE A 235 2.35 -13.72 13.08
N CYS A 236 3.36 -13.12 12.43
CA CYS A 236 3.13 -12.24 11.29
C CYS A 236 2.36 -12.93 10.16
N LEU A 237 2.69 -14.18 9.84
CA LEU A 237 1.97 -14.98 8.85
C LEU A 237 0.53 -15.27 9.30
N ALA A 238 0.32 -15.61 10.57
CA ALA A 238 -1.01 -15.85 11.12
C ALA A 238 -1.88 -14.58 11.06
N LEU A 239 -1.31 -13.40 11.37
CA LEU A 239 -2.01 -12.11 11.29
C LEU A 239 -2.46 -11.78 9.87
N VAL A 240 -1.63 -12.06 8.85
CA VAL A 240 -2.04 -11.94 7.45
C VAL A 240 -3.24 -12.84 7.14
N GLY A 241 -3.26 -14.06 7.68
CA GLY A 241 -4.40 -14.98 7.54
C GLY A 241 -5.69 -14.50 8.22
N LEU A 242 -5.59 -13.66 9.25
CA LEU A 242 -6.74 -13.06 9.96
C LEU A 242 -7.27 -11.78 9.30
N HIS A 243 -6.59 -11.26 8.27
CA HIS A 243 -7.01 -10.04 7.59
C HIS A 243 -8.41 -10.21 7.00
N PRO A 244 -9.35 -9.27 7.22
CA PRO A 244 -10.73 -9.42 6.79
C PRO A 244 -10.86 -9.38 5.27
N ASP A 245 -11.80 -10.13 4.71
CA ASP A 245 -12.15 -9.99 3.29
C ASP A 245 -12.89 -8.66 3.08
N PRO A 246 -12.41 -7.78 2.17
CA PRO A 246 -13.14 -6.56 1.87
C PRO A 246 -14.40 -6.88 1.06
N ILE A 247 -15.37 -5.95 1.07
CA ILE A 247 -16.58 -6.09 0.24
C ILE A 247 -16.25 -5.81 -1.23
N GLU A 248 -15.51 -4.73 -1.46
CA GLU A 248 -15.01 -4.30 -2.77
C GLU A 248 -13.52 -4.59 -2.90
N ARG A 249 -12.98 -4.51 -4.13
CA ARG A 249 -11.56 -4.77 -4.38
C ARG A 249 -10.68 -3.67 -3.74
N CYS A 250 -10.09 -3.94 -2.56
CA CYS A 250 -9.04 -3.09 -1.95
C CYS A 250 -7.62 -3.67 -2.19
N PRO A 251 -6.58 -2.86 -2.44
CA PRO A 251 -5.18 -3.32 -2.36
C PRO A 251 -4.66 -3.54 -0.92
N CYS A 252 -5.41 -3.12 0.10
CA CYS A 252 -5.08 -3.17 1.53
C CYS A 252 -4.45 -4.51 2.00
N PHE A 253 -5.02 -5.63 1.56
CA PHE A 253 -4.52 -6.97 1.89
C PHE A 253 -3.14 -7.25 1.29
N GLU A 254 -2.92 -6.87 0.03
CA GLU A 254 -1.64 -7.07 -0.65
C GLU A 254 -0.54 -6.23 0.00
N ASP A 255 -0.88 -5.01 0.41
CA ASP A 255 0.04 -4.15 1.15
C ASP A 255 0.41 -4.79 2.50
N SER A 256 -0.58 -5.34 3.19
CA SER A 256 -0.39 -6.06 4.45
C SER A 256 0.53 -7.28 4.28
N VAL A 257 0.35 -8.06 3.21
CA VAL A 257 1.22 -9.19 2.86
C VAL A 257 2.66 -8.73 2.60
N CYS A 258 2.86 -7.64 1.84
CA CYS A 258 4.20 -7.11 1.55
C CYS A 258 4.91 -6.69 2.85
N PHE A 259 4.26 -5.89 3.69
CA PHE A 259 4.87 -5.35 4.91
C PHE A 259 5.09 -6.42 5.99
N MET A 260 4.14 -7.34 6.20
CA MET A 260 4.35 -8.48 7.08
C MET A 260 5.42 -9.42 6.54
N GLY A 261 5.50 -9.59 5.22
CA GLY A 261 6.58 -10.30 4.55
C GLY A 261 7.94 -9.73 4.93
N VAL A 262 8.12 -8.41 4.91
CA VAL A 262 9.37 -7.78 5.36
C VAL A 262 9.73 -8.23 6.79
N LEU A 263 8.78 -8.23 7.73
CA LEU A 263 9.04 -8.68 9.11
C LEU A 263 9.41 -10.16 9.20
N VAL A 264 8.73 -11.02 8.43
CA VAL A 264 9.08 -12.45 8.31
C VAL A 264 10.53 -12.66 7.89
N GLY A 265 11.10 -11.74 7.11
CA GLY A 265 12.52 -11.73 6.76
C GLY A 265 13.44 -11.08 7.79
N VAL A 266 13.00 -9.93 8.34
CA VAL A 266 13.78 -9.14 9.31
C VAL A 266 14.02 -9.91 10.61
N PHE A 267 13.06 -10.70 11.10
CA PHE A 267 13.22 -11.47 12.33
C PHE A 267 14.39 -12.48 12.26
N PRO A 268 14.37 -13.50 11.37
CA PRO A 268 15.47 -14.44 11.25
C PRO A 268 16.76 -13.77 10.74
N GLY A 269 16.66 -12.80 9.81
CA GLY A 269 17.83 -12.07 9.32
C GLY A 269 18.53 -11.25 10.42
N GLY A 270 17.76 -10.59 11.28
CA GLY A 270 18.28 -9.85 12.43
C GLY A 270 18.90 -10.74 13.49
N TRP A 271 18.32 -11.92 13.73
CA TRP A 271 18.93 -12.92 14.61
C TRP A 271 20.28 -13.42 14.08
N LEU A 272 20.34 -13.77 12.79
CA LEU A 272 21.60 -14.17 12.14
C LEU A 272 22.65 -13.06 12.22
N CYS A 273 22.23 -11.81 12.03
CA CYS A 273 23.09 -10.65 12.11
C CYS A 273 23.64 -10.42 13.53
N ALA A 274 22.81 -10.58 14.56
CA ALA A 274 23.21 -10.45 15.96
C ALA A 274 24.20 -11.54 16.41
N HIS A 275 24.17 -12.72 15.79
CA HIS A 275 25.02 -13.86 16.11
C HIS A 275 26.20 -14.03 15.14
N SER A 276 26.47 -13.03 14.30
CA SER A 276 27.52 -13.08 13.29
C SER A 276 28.43 -11.85 13.37
N ASP A 277 29.73 -12.08 13.53
CA ASP A 277 30.74 -11.02 13.60
C ASP A 277 30.82 -10.17 12.32
N TYR A 278 30.37 -10.72 11.19
CA TYR A 278 30.38 -10.04 9.90
C TYR A 278 29.44 -8.81 9.87
N CYS A 279 28.34 -8.90 10.62
CA CYS A 279 27.33 -7.87 10.64
C CYS A 279 27.78 -6.61 11.40
N THR A 280 28.46 -6.78 12.54
CA THR A 280 28.96 -5.66 13.35
C THR A 280 30.09 -4.91 12.63
N MET A 281 30.94 -5.62 11.88
CA MET A 281 31.98 -5.00 11.06
C MET A 281 31.40 -4.21 9.88
N GLY A 282 30.37 -4.74 9.21
CA GLY A 282 29.71 -4.08 8.08
C GLY A 282 29.01 -2.74 8.40
N GLN A 283 28.87 -2.40 9.69
CA GLN A 283 28.14 -1.20 10.15
C GLN A 283 29.04 -0.01 10.51
N GLN A 284 30.36 -0.18 10.65
CA GLN A 284 31.27 0.83 11.20
C GLN A 284 31.53 2.09 10.34
N THR A 285 30.76 2.32 9.27
CA THR A 285 30.96 3.41 8.31
C THR A 285 30.81 4.82 8.91
N LEU A 286 30.10 4.99 10.03
CA LEU A 286 29.85 6.32 10.63
C LEU A 286 31.15 6.99 11.15
N ALA A 287 32.16 6.19 11.50
CA ALA A 287 33.47 6.69 11.91
C ALA A 287 34.21 7.41 10.75
N LEU A 288 33.99 7.00 9.50
CA LEU A 288 34.61 7.62 8.32
C LEU A 288 33.95 8.93 7.89
N VAL A 289 32.68 9.15 8.24
CA VAL A 289 31.96 10.40 7.92
C VAL A 289 32.62 11.62 8.59
N HIS A 290 33.32 11.40 9.70
CA HIS A 290 34.07 12.45 10.40
C HIS A 290 35.47 12.71 9.80
N SER A 291 35.90 11.93 8.80
CA SER A 291 37.15 12.15 8.09
C SER A 291 36.93 12.99 6.82
N SER A 292 37.72 14.05 6.64
CA SER A 292 37.65 14.95 5.49
C SER A 292 38.34 14.35 4.26
N ALA A 293 37.81 13.26 3.71
CA ALA A 293 38.33 12.65 2.49
C ALA A 293 37.22 12.40 1.45
N PRO A 294 37.44 12.71 0.16
CA PRO A 294 36.52 12.33 -0.93
C PRO A 294 36.28 10.81 -0.98
N ILE A 295 37.19 10.03 -0.40
CA ILE A 295 37.10 8.58 -0.23
C ILE A 295 35.92 8.20 0.68
N ALA A 296 35.67 8.92 1.77
CA ALA A 296 34.54 8.63 2.67
C ALA A 296 33.20 8.83 1.96
N VAL A 297 33.07 9.91 1.18
CA VAL A 297 31.88 10.17 0.35
C VAL A 297 31.71 9.09 -0.71
N ALA A 298 32.79 8.67 -1.36
CA ALA A 298 32.75 7.59 -2.35
C ALA A 298 32.31 6.24 -1.73
N ILE A 299 32.78 5.90 -0.52
CA ILE A 299 32.37 4.68 0.20
C ILE A 299 30.89 4.74 0.56
N VAL A 300 30.42 5.86 1.11
CA VAL A 300 29.00 6.07 1.44
C VAL A 300 28.12 5.91 0.20
N LEU A 301 28.48 6.55 -0.92
CA LEU A 301 27.75 6.46 -2.18
C LEU A 301 27.79 5.03 -2.76
N ALA A 302 28.94 4.37 -2.74
CA ALA A 302 29.08 3.00 -3.21
C ALA A 302 28.22 2.04 -2.37
N LYS A 303 28.22 2.19 -1.04
CA LYS A 303 27.40 1.41 -0.11
C LYS A 303 25.90 1.60 -0.39
N LEU A 304 25.47 2.84 -0.60
CA LEU A 304 24.09 3.17 -0.96
C LEU A 304 23.69 2.57 -2.30
N ILE A 305 24.49 2.78 -3.35
CA ILE A 305 24.20 2.29 -4.69
C ILE A 305 24.15 0.76 -4.71
N LEU A 306 25.18 0.10 -4.16
CA LEU A 306 25.29 -1.35 -4.14
C LEU A 306 24.18 -1.98 -3.29
N GLY A 307 23.91 -1.42 -2.11
CA GLY A 307 22.83 -1.87 -1.23
C GLY A 307 21.48 -1.77 -1.92
N VAL A 308 21.10 -0.58 -2.41
CA VAL A 308 19.81 -0.38 -3.10
C VAL A 308 19.70 -1.24 -4.35
N ALA A 309 20.75 -1.33 -5.18
CA ALA A 309 20.78 -2.17 -6.37
C ALA A 309 20.56 -3.65 -6.03
N SER A 310 21.15 -4.15 -4.94
CA SER A 310 20.96 -5.53 -4.49
C SER A 310 19.51 -5.85 -4.13
N LEU A 311 18.80 -4.92 -3.49
CA LEU A 311 17.37 -5.09 -3.15
C LEU A 311 16.49 -5.16 -4.40
N PHE A 312 16.74 -4.28 -5.38
CA PHE A 312 16.01 -4.32 -6.66
C PHE A 312 16.33 -5.56 -7.48
N LEU A 313 17.61 -5.96 -7.53
CA LEU A 313 18.04 -7.18 -8.23
C LEU A 313 17.39 -8.41 -7.62
N TRP A 314 17.39 -8.53 -6.28
CA TRP A 314 16.68 -9.57 -5.55
C TRP A 314 15.20 -9.60 -5.93
N ARG A 315 14.54 -8.44 -5.89
CA ARG A 315 13.12 -8.31 -6.21
C ARG A 315 12.80 -8.79 -7.62
N ILE A 316 13.61 -8.45 -8.61
CA ILE A 316 13.42 -8.88 -10.01
C ILE A 316 13.69 -10.38 -10.15
N ALA A 317 14.80 -10.88 -9.62
CA ALA A 317 15.21 -12.27 -9.72
C ALA A 317 14.23 -13.21 -9.01
N CYS A 318 13.92 -12.92 -7.74
CA CYS A 318 13.02 -13.70 -6.91
C CYS A 318 11.60 -13.75 -7.51
N LYS A 319 11.07 -12.61 -7.99
CA LYS A 319 9.77 -12.58 -8.67
C LYS A 319 9.75 -13.49 -9.91
N ARG A 320 10.81 -13.46 -10.73
CA ARG A 320 10.93 -14.31 -11.92
C ARG A 320 10.97 -15.80 -11.56
N VAL A 321 11.71 -16.16 -10.51
CA VAL A 321 11.79 -17.54 -10.00
C VAL A 321 10.44 -18.01 -9.44
N CYS A 322 9.77 -17.17 -8.64
CA CYS A 322 8.47 -17.49 -8.06
C CYS A 322 7.41 -17.76 -9.14
N TYR A 323 7.35 -16.95 -10.20
CA TYR A 323 6.42 -17.19 -11.30
C TYR A 323 6.74 -18.41 -12.15
N PHE A 324 7.97 -18.91 -12.10
CA PHE A 324 8.33 -20.18 -12.73
C PHE A 324 7.92 -21.37 -11.85
N ILE A 325 8.14 -21.29 -10.53
CA ILE A 325 8.00 -22.42 -9.59
C ILE A 325 6.59 -22.53 -9.00
N LEU A 326 5.94 -21.42 -8.64
CA LEU A 326 4.67 -21.46 -7.88
C LEU A 326 3.47 -21.98 -8.70
N PRO A 327 3.25 -21.59 -9.98
CA PRO A 327 2.10 -22.10 -10.73
C PRO A 327 2.01 -23.64 -10.83
N PRO A 328 3.09 -24.40 -11.12
CA PRO A 328 3.00 -25.86 -11.11
C PRO A 328 2.70 -26.44 -9.72
N ILE A 329 3.26 -25.86 -8.65
CA ILE A 329 2.99 -26.30 -7.27
C ILE A 329 1.51 -26.10 -6.93
N TYR A 330 0.95 -24.92 -7.20
CA TYR A 330 -0.46 -24.62 -6.91
C TYR A 330 -1.42 -25.55 -7.65
N ARG A 331 -1.12 -25.86 -8.93
CA ARG A 331 -1.92 -26.81 -9.71
C ARG A 331 -1.89 -28.23 -9.13
N ALA A 332 -0.72 -28.66 -8.65
CA ALA A 332 -0.51 -29.98 -8.05
C ALA A 332 -1.24 -30.12 -6.69
N PHE A 333 -1.11 -29.14 -5.79
CA PHE A 333 -1.60 -29.25 -4.41
C PHE A 333 -3.01 -28.68 -4.17
N ASN A 334 -3.64 -28.05 -5.17
CA ASN A 334 -4.99 -27.48 -5.06
C ASN A 334 -5.16 -26.54 -3.84
N LEU A 335 -4.22 -25.61 -3.71
CA LEU A 335 -4.22 -24.66 -2.60
C LEU A 335 -5.44 -23.72 -2.66
N PRO A 336 -5.98 -23.31 -1.50
CA PRO A 336 -7.10 -22.38 -1.45
C PRO A 336 -6.67 -21.00 -1.96
N HIS A 337 -7.60 -20.30 -2.61
CA HIS A 337 -7.43 -18.92 -3.07
C HIS A 337 -8.50 -18.02 -2.46
N ARG A 338 -8.22 -16.72 -2.33
CA ARG A 338 -9.16 -15.77 -1.73
C ARG A 338 -10.29 -15.40 -2.70
N LYS A 339 -11.32 -14.73 -2.18
CA LYS A 339 -12.57 -14.40 -2.88
C LYS A 339 -12.38 -13.62 -4.20
N PHE A 340 -11.35 -12.78 -4.29
CA PHE A 340 -11.09 -11.93 -5.46
C PHE A 340 -9.90 -12.39 -6.31
N GLU A 341 -9.35 -13.56 -6.01
CA GLU A 341 -8.21 -14.13 -6.73
C GLU A 341 -8.64 -15.27 -7.63
N ILE A 342 -7.95 -15.36 -8.77
CA ILE A 342 -8.12 -16.43 -9.73
C ILE A 342 -7.14 -17.55 -9.36
N GLY A 343 -7.70 -18.70 -9.01
CA GLY A 343 -6.89 -19.87 -8.67
C GLY A 343 -6.05 -20.38 -9.85
N ALA A 344 -4.87 -20.94 -9.56
CA ALA A 344 -3.90 -21.45 -10.53
C ALA A 344 -4.42 -22.46 -11.58
N ARG A 345 -5.59 -23.06 -11.36
CA ARG A 345 -6.23 -24.01 -12.30
C ARG A 345 -7.07 -23.31 -13.37
N ALA A 346 -7.50 -22.07 -13.13
CA ALA A 346 -8.38 -21.35 -14.04
C ALA A 346 -7.63 -20.63 -15.17
N TYR A 347 -6.29 -20.56 -15.11
CA TYR A 347 -5.46 -19.92 -16.13
C TYR A 347 -4.32 -20.83 -16.61
N LYS A 348 -4.06 -20.79 -17.93
CA LYS A 348 -2.94 -21.53 -18.56
C LYS A 348 -1.65 -20.72 -18.56
N SER A 349 -1.75 -19.40 -18.72
CA SER A 349 -0.64 -18.44 -18.71
C SER A 349 -1.02 -17.22 -17.87
N LEU A 350 -0.03 -16.62 -17.20
CA LEU A 350 -0.19 -15.37 -16.46
C LEU A 350 -0.24 -14.22 -17.48
N ASN A 351 -1.42 -13.63 -17.70
CA ASN A 351 -1.50 -12.35 -18.41
C ASN A 351 -0.93 -11.26 -17.50
N ARG A 352 0.16 -10.62 -17.92
CA ARG A 352 1.03 -9.76 -17.11
C ARG A 352 0.48 -8.36 -16.81
N GLU A 353 -0.81 -8.12 -17.00
CA GLU A 353 -1.43 -6.82 -16.68
C GLU A 353 -1.69 -6.72 -15.17
N SER A 354 -0.61 -6.71 -14.37
CA SER A 354 -0.71 -6.41 -12.95
C SER A 354 -1.02 -4.92 -12.79
N ILE A 355 -2.13 -4.58 -12.12
CA ILE A 355 -2.49 -3.21 -11.68
C ILE A 355 -1.36 -2.54 -10.90
N HIS A 356 -0.47 -3.35 -10.33
CA HIS A 356 0.72 -2.94 -9.61
C HIS A 356 1.98 -3.17 -10.46
N PRO A 357 2.28 -2.33 -11.47
CA PRO A 357 3.67 -1.95 -11.62
C PRO A 357 3.98 -1.22 -10.31
N ILE A 358 4.54 -1.92 -9.32
CA ILE A 358 5.28 -1.23 -8.27
C ILE A 358 6.27 -0.38 -9.06
N PRO A 359 6.15 0.96 -9.00
CA PRO A 359 6.75 1.85 -9.98
C PRO A 359 8.20 1.43 -10.12
N SER A 360 8.57 1.01 -11.33
CA SER A 360 9.99 0.85 -11.59
C SER A 360 10.60 2.24 -11.43
N VAL A 361 11.87 2.34 -11.07
CA VAL A 361 12.53 3.66 -10.99
C VAL A 361 12.42 4.41 -12.33
N LEU A 362 12.13 3.71 -13.44
CA LEU A 362 11.84 4.28 -14.75
C LEU A 362 10.44 4.93 -14.88
N ASP A 363 9.43 4.53 -14.08
CA ASP A 363 8.11 5.18 -14.07
C ASP A 363 8.11 6.54 -13.35
N LEU A 364 9.24 6.91 -12.73
CA LEU A 364 9.46 8.22 -12.12
C LEU A 364 9.53 9.35 -13.16
N HIS A 365 9.73 9.03 -14.44
CA HIS A 365 9.86 10.03 -15.50
C HIS A 365 8.50 10.53 -16.03
N ASP A 366 7.40 9.84 -15.74
CA ASP A 366 6.04 10.21 -16.22
C ASP A 366 5.22 11.02 -15.17
N LEU A 367 5.91 11.58 -14.16
CA LEU A 367 5.33 12.35 -13.04
C LEU A 367 4.86 13.77 -13.43
N SER A 368 4.10 13.91 -14.51
CA SER A 368 3.41 15.16 -14.81
C SER A 368 2.12 15.28 -13.99
N VAL A 369 1.95 16.41 -13.27
CA VAL A 369 0.73 16.74 -12.49
C VAL A 369 -0.54 16.58 -13.30
N LYS A 370 -0.47 16.78 -14.63
CA LYS A 370 -1.61 16.64 -15.56
C LYS A 370 -2.25 15.25 -15.56
N HIS A 371 -1.52 14.20 -15.17
CA HIS A 371 -2.06 12.82 -15.09
C HIS A 371 -2.36 12.36 -13.65
N ALA A 372 -2.06 13.18 -12.64
CA ALA A 372 -2.23 12.83 -11.23
C ALA A 372 -3.60 13.23 -10.63
N GLU A 373 -4.40 14.01 -11.37
CA GLU A 373 -5.73 14.43 -10.94
C GLU A 373 -6.80 13.43 -11.40
N HIS A 374 -7.65 13.02 -10.45
CA HIS A 374 -8.73 12.07 -10.67
C HIS A 374 -10.03 12.61 -10.09
N VAL A 375 -11.11 12.48 -10.86
CA VAL A 375 -12.48 12.76 -10.45
C VAL A 375 -13.29 11.47 -10.54
N GLY A 376 -13.84 11.01 -9.42
CA GLY A 376 -14.61 9.77 -9.34
C GLY A 376 -16.01 9.88 -9.94
N ILE A 377 -16.61 8.74 -10.28
CA ILE A 377 -18.03 8.66 -10.68
C ILE A 377 -18.85 8.44 -9.41
N GLN A 378 -19.84 9.29 -9.11
CA GLN A 378 -20.55 9.25 -7.83
C GLN A 378 -21.79 8.36 -7.83
N SER A 379 -22.37 8.13 -9.00
CA SER A 379 -23.68 7.50 -9.12
C SER A 379 -23.84 6.75 -10.45
N SER A 380 -24.88 5.91 -10.51
CA SER A 380 -25.30 5.25 -11.76
C SER A 380 -25.74 6.24 -12.85
N ILE A 381 -26.12 7.48 -12.47
CA ILE A 381 -26.49 8.57 -13.39
C ILE A 381 -25.24 9.19 -14.03
N ASP A 382 -24.21 9.50 -13.24
CA ASP A 382 -22.92 10.00 -13.75
C ASP A 382 -22.26 8.97 -14.69
N LEU A 383 -22.48 7.69 -14.41
CA LEU A 383 -22.07 6.56 -15.25
C LEU A 383 -22.80 6.55 -16.59
N HIS A 384 -24.09 6.89 -16.61
CA HIS A 384 -24.86 7.01 -17.84
C HIS A 384 -24.38 8.19 -18.68
N GLU A 385 -24.08 9.32 -18.05
CA GLU A 385 -23.51 10.50 -18.71
C GLU A 385 -22.12 10.23 -19.29
N LYS A 386 -21.22 9.58 -18.53
CA LYS A 386 -19.90 9.17 -19.02
C LYS A 386 -20.01 8.21 -20.21
N ARG A 387 -20.89 7.18 -20.14
CA ARG A 387 -21.12 6.27 -21.28
C ARG A 387 -21.70 6.97 -22.49
N ALA A 388 -22.59 7.94 -22.30
CA ALA A 388 -23.11 8.75 -23.40
C ALA A 388 -22.00 9.57 -24.04
N TYR A 389 -21.13 10.17 -23.23
CA TYR A 389 -19.95 10.92 -23.68
C TYR A 389 -18.96 10.03 -24.45
N ASP A 390 -18.56 8.88 -23.88
CA ASP A 390 -17.62 7.94 -24.50
C ASP A 390 -18.17 7.38 -25.83
N LYS A 391 -19.49 7.14 -25.92
CA LYS A 391 -20.16 6.74 -27.19
C LYS A 391 -20.15 7.85 -28.24
N VAL A 392 -20.29 9.10 -27.83
CA VAL A 392 -20.21 10.26 -28.74
C VAL A 392 -18.77 10.44 -29.23
N GLN A 393 -17.78 10.26 -28.35
CA GLN A 393 -16.37 10.38 -28.70
C GLN A 393 -15.90 9.23 -29.62
N TYR A 394 -16.35 8.00 -29.38
CA TYR A 394 -16.13 6.85 -30.27
C TYR A 394 -16.81 7.02 -31.64
N ARG A 395 -17.94 7.72 -31.70
CA ARG A 395 -18.57 8.12 -32.97
C ARG A 395 -17.82 9.24 -33.67
N GLY A 396 -17.20 10.15 -32.92
CA GLY A 396 -16.38 11.24 -33.47
C GLY A 396 -15.06 10.78 -34.07
N THR A 397 -14.45 9.71 -33.56
CA THR A 397 -13.21 9.13 -34.10
C THR A 397 -13.41 8.21 -35.31
N ASN A 398 -14.65 7.80 -35.61
CA ASN A 398 -15.01 7.00 -36.78
C ASN A 398 -15.76 7.83 -37.86
N ALA A 399 -15.74 9.16 -37.76
CA ALA A 399 -16.43 10.05 -38.70
C ALA A 399 -15.59 10.54 -39.89
N ASP A 400 -14.32 10.11 -40.00
CA ASP A 400 -13.43 10.41 -41.14
C ASP A 400 -13.22 9.17 -42.05
N GLY A 401 -14.32 8.51 -42.40
CA GLY A 401 -14.33 7.36 -43.30
C GLY A 401 -15.71 7.10 -43.87
N GLU A 402 -16.10 7.88 -44.86
CA GLU A 402 -17.14 7.45 -45.82
C GLU A 402 -16.66 6.17 -46.50
N GLU A 403 -17.46 5.10 -46.44
CA GLU A 403 -17.98 4.41 -47.63
C GLU A 403 -18.99 3.32 -47.22
N GLY A 404 -20.03 3.18 -48.05
CA GLY A 404 -21.32 2.59 -47.69
C GLY A 404 -21.39 1.08 -47.57
N CYS A 405 -22.49 0.60 -46.97
CA CYS A 405 -23.26 -0.51 -47.51
C CYS A 405 -24.64 -0.54 -46.84
N GLY A 406 -25.69 -0.54 -47.66
CA GLY A 406 -27.08 -0.62 -47.21
C GLY A 406 -27.52 -2.06 -46.92
N GLY A 407 -28.75 -2.17 -46.41
CA GLY A 407 -29.56 -3.38 -46.54
C GLY A 407 -29.77 -4.20 -45.25
N THR A 408 -31.00 -4.09 -44.73
CA THR A 408 -31.83 -5.21 -44.24
C THR A 408 -31.24 -6.20 -43.22
N ASN A 409 -31.56 -5.98 -41.94
CA ASN A 409 -32.35 -6.89 -41.09
C ASN A 409 -32.14 -6.55 -39.61
N CYS A 410 -33.10 -5.86 -39.01
CA CYS A 410 -33.24 -5.77 -37.56
C CYS A 410 -34.73 -5.91 -37.23
N ASN A 411 -35.17 -7.17 -37.15
CA ASN A 411 -36.49 -7.50 -36.64
C ASN A 411 -36.34 -8.71 -35.71
N GLU A 412 -35.80 -8.48 -34.50
CA GLU A 412 -35.93 -9.42 -33.40
C GLU A 412 -36.78 -8.83 -32.28
N ARG A 413 -37.97 -9.43 -32.20
CA ARG A 413 -39.06 -9.32 -31.24
C ARG A 413 -38.59 -9.13 -29.79
N VAL A 414 -38.97 -8.01 -29.20
CA VAL A 414 -39.07 -7.82 -27.76
C VAL A 414 -40.23 -8.69 -27.24
N ASN A 415 -39.91 -9.86 -26.69
CA ASN A 415 -40.87 -10.66 -25.94
C ASN A 415 -40.65 -10.41 -24.44
N GLY A 416 -41.48 -9.52 -23.87
CA GLY A 416 -41.46 -9.17 -22.47
C GLY A 416 -41.86 -10.33 -21.58
N ARG A 417 -40.91 -10.80 -20.77
CA ARG A 417 -41.19 -11.62 -19.57
C ARG A 417 -40.58 -10.88 -18.39
N HIS A 418 -41.38 -10.04 -17.74
CA HIS A 418 -41.02 -9.43 -16.46
C HIS A 418 -41.09 -10.51 -15.37
N THR A 419 -40.01 -11.27 -15.21
CA THR A 419 -39.74 -11.92 -13.93
C THR A 419 -39.38 -10.81 -12.94
N LYS A 420 -40.12 -10.71 -11.83
CA LYS A 420 -39.67 -9.98 -10.64
C LYS A 420 -38.47 -10.73 -10.07
N ASP A 421 -37.32 -10.62 -10.74
CA ASP A 421 -36.08 -11.08 -10.17
C ASP A 421 -35.83 -10.23 -8.92
N VAL A 422 -35.84 -10.88 -7.75
CA VAL A 422 -35.48 -10.24 -6.49
C VAL A 422 -34.07 -9.69 -6.67
N TYR A 423 -33.98 -8.39 -6.86
CA TYR A 423 -32.73 -7.69 -7.08
C TYR A 423 -31.81 -7.93 -5.89
N ASP A 424 -30.73 -8.69 -6.12
CA ASP A 424 -29.71 -8.94 -5.11
C ASP A 424 -28.66 -7.84 -5.22
N PRO A 425 -28.55 -6.91 -4.25
CA PRO A 425 -27.61 -5.80 -4.33
C PRO A 425 -26.15 -6.28 -4.46
N THR A 426 -25.83 -7.51 -4.01
CA THR A 426 -24.47 -8.07 -4.13
C THR A 426 -24.02 -8.31 -5.57
N THR A 427 -24.94 -8.27 -6.54
CA THR A 427 -24.62 -8.32 -7.98
C THR A 427 -23.82 -7.10 -8.44
N GLU A 428 -23.89 -5.96 -7.74
CA GLU A 428 -23.13 -4.74 -8.06
C GLU A 428 -21.62 -4.86 -7.83
N LEU A 429 -21.17 -5.87 -7.09
CA LEU A 429 -19.74 -6.04 -6.75
C LEU A 429 -18.91 -6.67 -7.87
N VAL A 430 -19.54 -7.06 -8.99
CA VAL A 430 -18.88 -7.76 -10.09
C VAL A 430 -18.47 -6.75 -11.17
N ALA A 431 -17.33 -6.11 -10.97
CA ALA A 431 -16.68 -5.28 -12.00
C ALA A 431 -16.05 -6.17 -13.09
N GLU A 432 -16.46 -5.94 -14.35
CA GLU A 432 -16.10 -6.74 -15.53
C GLU A 432 -14.64 -6.46 -16.02
N ASP A 433 -14.10 -5.27 -15.74
CA ASP A 433 -12.82 -4.79 -16.31
C ASP A 433 -11.67 -4.61 -15.31
N ALA A 434 -11.85 -5.03 -14.05
CA ALA A 434 -10.80 -4.87 -13.05
C ALA A 434 -9.71 -5.95 -13.24
N PRO A 435 -8.41 -5.58 -13.37
CA PRO A 435 -7.37 -6.52 -13.80
C PRO A 435 -7.24 -7.74 -12.89
N LEU A 436 -6.91 -8.85 -13.53
CA LEU A 436 -6.92 -10.19 -12.94
C LEU A 436 -5.83 -10.29 -11.86
N ARG A 437 -6.21 -10.74 -10.66
CA ARG A 437 -5.28 -11.03 -9.55
C ARG A 437 -5.14 -12.53 -9.39
N TYR A 438 -3.91 -13.02 -9.35
CA TYR A 438 -3.65 -14.45 -9.20
C TYR A 438 -3.25 -14.76 -7.77
N ASP A 439 -3.69 -15.91 -7.25
CA ASP A 439 -3.28 -16.45 -5.94
C ASP A 439 -1.74 -16.51 -5.79
N VAL A 440 -1.06 -16.89 -6.86
CA VAL A 440 0.40 -16.92 -6.95
C VAL A 440 1.05 -15.54 -6.72
N ASP A 441 0.38 -14.43 -7.04
CA ASP A 441 0.94 -13.09 -6.86
C ASP A 441 1.13 -12.74 -5.38
N ILE A 442 0.22 -13.18 -4.51
CA ILE A 442 0.28 -12.89 -3.07
C ILE A 442 1.43 -13.63 -2.42
N VAL A 443 1.57 -14.93 -2.69
CA VAL A 443 2.69 -15.70 -2.16
C VAL A 443 4.01 -15.24 -2.77
N THR A 444 4.02 -14.85 -4.05
CA THR A 444 5.20 -14.21 -4.65
C THR A 444 5.59 -12.94 -3.92
N LYS A 445 4.63 -12.05 -3.61
CA LYS A 445 4.89 -10.83 -2.83
C LYS A 445 5.45 -11.17 -1.45
N LEU A 446 4.82 -12.09 -0.73
CA LEU A 446 5.29 -12.51 0.60
C LEU A 446 6.76 -12.97 0.56
N ILE A 447 7.11 -13.88 -0.36
CA ILE A 447 8.47 -14.43 -0.50
C ILE A 447 9.46 -13.33 -0.89
N VAL A 448 9.11 -12.50 -1.87
CA VAL A 448 9.97 -11.41 -2.35
C VAL A 448 10.29 -10.44 -1.22
N TYR A 449 9.28 -9.99 -0.48
CA TYR A 449 9.45 -8.99 0.57
C TYR A 449 10.10 -9.58 1.84
N ALA A 450 9.87 -10.85 2.17
CA ALA A 450 10.64 -11.55 3.19
C ALA A 450 12.12 -11.63 2.81
N GLY A 451 12.42 -11.93 1.56
CA GLY A 451 13.79 -11.88 1.07
C GLY A 451 14.41 -10.47 1.14
N ILE A 452 13.66 -9.42 0.82
CA ILE A 452 14.11 -8.01 0.97
C ILE A 452 14.46 -7.71 2.43
N GLY A 453 13.60 -8.09 3.39
CA GLY A 453 13.86 -7.88 4.81
C GLY A 453 15.13 -8.58 5.29
N CYS A 454 15.30 -9.86 4.93
CA CYS A 454 16.48 -10.64 5.29
C CYS A 454 17.76 -10.11 4.61
N LEU A 455 17.68 -9.77 3.32
CA LEU A 455 18.79 -9.20 2.55
C LEU A 455 19.21 -7.84 3.11
N ALA A 456 18.26 -6.97 3.46
CA ALA A 456 18.58 -5.66 4.03
C ALA A 456 19.35 -5.77 5.34
N VAL A 457 18.95 -6.68 6.23
CA VAL A 457 19.48 -6.79 7.60
C VAL A 457 20.74 -7.65 7.69
N TYR A 458 20.86 -8.72 6.90
CA TYR A 458 21.98 -9.66 6.98
C TYR A 458 22.82 -9.71 5.71
N GLY A 459 22.17 -9.90 4.55
CA GLY A 459 22.91 -10.14 3.30
C GLY A 459 23.67 -8.91 2.78
N ALA A 460 23.12 -7.70 2.94
CA ALA A 460 23.77 -6.46 2.52
C ALA A 460 24.98 -6.11 3.40
N PRO A 461 24.91 -6.14 4.75
CA PRO A 461 26.10 -6.01 5.59
C PRO A 461 27.20 -7.00 5.24
N LEU A 462 26.86 -8.27 5.01
CA LEU A 462 27.79 -9.31 4.59
C LEU A 462 28.46 -8.96 3.25
N MET A 463 27.67 -8.53 2.26
CA MET A 463 28.16 -8.07 0.96
C MET A 463 29.11 -6.87 1.10
N PHE A 464 28.76 -5.88 1.94
CA PHE A 464 29.62 -4.70 2.16
C PHE A 464 30.98 -5.10 2.73
N GLN A 465 31.03 -6.06 3.64
CA GLN A 465 32.29 -6.57 4.16
C GLN A 465 33.13 -7.26 3.08
N PHE A 466 32.54 -8.13 2.27
CA PHE A 466 33.28 -8.79 1.17
C PHE A 466 33.79 -7.80 0.12
N CYS A 467 33.08 -6.70 -0.10
CA CYS A 467 33.50 -5.62 -0.99
C CYS A 467 34.47 -4.62 -0.34
N GLY A 468 34.83 -4.78 0.94
CA GLY A 468 35.70 -3.84 1.66
C GLY A 468 35.04 -2.48 1.96
N LEU A 469 33.70 -2.42 1.95
CA LEU A 469 32.88 -1.22 2.26
C LEU A 469 32.43 -1.18 3.73
N SER A 470 32.89 -2.14 4.55
CA SER A 470 32.69 -2.16 6.00
C SER A 470 33.51 -1.09 6.72
N SER A 471 34.64 -0.72 6.13
CA SER A 471 35.73 0.05 6.73
C SER A 471 35.65 1.55 6.45
#